data_AF-A0A0N4Y041-F1
#
_entry.id   AF-A0A0N4Y041-F1
#
_cell.length_a   1.000
_cell.length_b   1.000
_cell.length_c   1.000
_cell.angle_alpha   90.00
_cell.angle_beta   90.00
_cell.angle_gamma   90.00
#
_symmetry.space_group_name_H-M   'P 1'
#
loop_
_entity.id
_entity.type
_entity.pdbx_description
1 polymer ?
#
loop_
_entity_poly.entity_id
_entity_poly.type
_entity_poly.pdbx_seq_one_letter_code
_entity_poly.pdbx_strand_id
1 'polypeptide(L)'
;MDPHHLTDDMRYTRVSICQSLLLCPHRKEFLEGLVIGDKSWIFCDSNAHRAVCVPLGENPPTQARLALHLKKLHLCCFWDWKGMLCCELLPTGMSINANFFIAQL
;
A
#
# COMPACT_ATOMS: atom_id res chain seq x y z
N MET A 1 8.98 -7.31 5.26
CA MET A 1 8.98 -6.32 6.37
C MET A 1 8.10 -6.93 7.43
N ASP A 2 8.70 -7.42 8.50
CA ASP A 2 7.93 -8.06 9.56
C ASP A 2 7.33 -6.97 10.47
N PRO A 3 6.08 -7.14 10.93
CA PRO A 3 5.48 -6.18 11.86
C PRO A 3 6.38 -5.96 13.07
N HIS A 4 6.54 -4.69 13.47
CA HIS A 4 7.37 -4.33 14.62
C HIS A 4 6.88 -5.07 15.88
N HIS A 5 7.82 -5.67 16.61
CA HIS A 5 7.52 -6.29 17.90
C HIS A 5 7.17 -5.22 18.95
N LEU A 6 5.91 -5.16 19.36
CA LEU A 6 5.42 -4.08 20.22
C LEU A 6 6.00 -4.17 21.64
N THR A 7 6.38 -3.02 22.20
CA THR A 7 6.63 -2.87 23.65
C THR A 7 5.30 -2.86 24.41
N ASP A 8 5.34 -3.03 25.73
CA ASP A 8 4.13 -3.02 26.56
C ASP A 8 3.40 -1.66 26.52
N ASP A 9 4.13 -0.55 26.51
CA ASP A 9 3.54 0.79 26.38
C ASP A 9 2.83 0.99 25.03
N MET A 10 3.41 0.47 23.93
CA MET A 10 2.77 0.51 22.61
C MET A 10 1.48 -0.32 22.60
N ARG A 11 1.50 -1.49 23.25
CA ARG A 11 0.30 -2.35 23.37
C ARG A 11 -0.78 -1.65 24.17
N TYR A 12 -0.45 -1.11 25.35
CA TYR A 12 -1.38 -0.38 26.20
C TYR A 12 -2.00 0.81 25.46
N THR A 13 -1.17 1.61 24.80
CA THR A 13 -1.62 2.76 23.99
C THR A 13 -2.59 2.33 22.89
N ARG A 14 -2.24 1.28 22.14
CA ARG A 14 -3.12 0.75 21.09
C ARG A 14 -4.46 0.27 21.64
N VAL A 15 -4.46 -0.48 22.74
CA VAL A 15 -5.70 -0.95 23.39
C VAL A 15 -6.56 0.23 23.84
N SER A 16 -5.97 1.24 24.49
CA SER A 16 -6.68 2.43 24.95
C SER A 16 -7.33 3.21 23.80
N ILE A 17 -6.60 3.41 22.70
CA ILE A 17 -7.14 4.07 21.50
C ILE A 17 -8.29 3.24 20.91
N CYS A 18 -8.11 1.92 20.76
CA CYS A 18 -9.15 1.03 20.23
C CYS A 18 -10.41 1.05 21.10
N GLN A 19 -10.28 1.03 22.43
CA GLN A 19 -11.41 1.12 23.35
C GLN A 19 -12.13 2.47 23.22
N SER A 20 -11.39 3.58 23.14
CA SER A 20 -11.96 4.92 22.99
C SER A 20 -12.74 5.05 21.67
N LEU A 21 -12.18 4.55 20.56
CA LEU A 21 -12.86 4.55 19.26
C LEU A 21 -14.10 3.64 19.25
N LEU A 22 -14.04 2.51 19.95
CA LEU A 22 -15.16 1.57 20.03
C LEU A 22 -16.35 2.16 20.81
N LEU A 23 -16.04 2.87 21.90
CA LEU A 23 -17.02 3.50 22.79
C LEU A 23 -17.47 4.90 22.32
N CYS A 24 -16.93 5.39 21.21
CA CYS A 24 -17.30 6.69 20.64
C CYS A 24 -18.81 6.74 20.32
N PRO A 25 -19.57 7.72 20.86
CA PRO A 25 -20.93 7.98 20.42
C PRO A 25 -20.94 8.30 18.91
N HIS A 26 -21.96 7.82 18.19
CA HIS A 26 -22.10 8.08 16.75
C HIS A 26 -20.94 7.49 15.93
N ARG A 27 -20.44 6.33 16.36
CA ARG A 27 -19.34 5.59 15.68
C ARG A 27 -19.63 5.36 14.20
N LYS A 28 -20.88 5.15 13.81
CA LYS A 28 -21.23 4.93 12.41
C LYS A 28 -20.96 6.18 11.59
N GLU A 29 -21.48 7.32 12.04
CA GLU A 29 -21.30 8.63 11.40
C GLU A 29 -19.82 9.03 11.38
N PHE A 30 -19.08 8.74 12.47
CA PHE A 30 -17.64 8.94 12.52
C PHE A 30 -16.90 8.12 11.45
N LEU A 31 -17.21 6.83 11.33
CA LEU A 31 -16.60 5.95 10.32
C LEU A 31 -17.00 6.35 8.89
N GLU A 32 -18.24 6.80 8.69
CA GLU A 32 -18.72 7.31 7.40
C GLU A 32 -18.09 8.67 7.02
N GLY A 33 -17.59 9.43 7.99
CA GLY A 33 -16.83 10.66 7.77
C GLY A 33 -15.32 10.46 7.64
N LEU A 34 -14.83 9.23 7.82
CA LEU A 34 -13.40 8.95 7.83
C LEU A 34 -12.85 8.78 6.41
N VAL A 35 -11.86 9.61 6.07
CA VAL A 35 -10.99 9.40 4.91
C VAL A 35 -9.69 8.80 5.38
N ILE A 36 -9.31 7.66 4.82
CA ILE A 36 -8.06 6.96 5.11
C ILE A 36 -7.14 7.10 3.90
N GLY A 37 -5.85 7.26 4.13
CA GLY A 37 -4.86 7.19 3.07
C GLY A 37 -3.65 6.38 3.48
N ASP A 38 -3.05 5.70 2.50
CA ASP A 38 -1.82 4.93 2.68
C ASP A 38 -0.96 5.00 1.41
N LYS A 39 0.30 4.62 1.58
CA LYS A 39 1.29 4.55 0.50
C LYS A 39 1.88 3.18 0.39
N SER A 40 1.88 2.66 -0.83
CA SER A 40 2.53 1.40 -1.15
C SER A 40 3.57 1.57 -2.25
N TRP A 41 4.50 0.62 -2.29
CA TRP A 41 5.47 0.53 -3.37
C TRP A 41 4.96 -0.44 -4.43
N ILE A 42 4.96 0.01 -5.68
CA ILE A 42 4.69 -0.85 -6.84
C ILE A 42 5.99 -1.06 -7.60
N PHE A 43 6.29 -2.32 -7.86
CA PHE A 43 7.41 -2.71 -8.70
C PHE A 43 6.88 -3.00 -10.10
N CYS A 44 7.25 -2.17 -11.07
CA CYS A 44 6.95 -2.43 -12.48
C CYS A 44 8.09 -3.22 -13.10
N ASP A 45 7.78 -4.45 -13.50
CA ASP A 45 8.63 -5.24 -14.38
C ASP A 45 8.23 -4.95 -15.84
N SER A 46 9.19 -4.56 -16.67
CA SER A 46 8.99 -4.43 -18.12
C SER A 46 8.96 -5.80 -18.81
N ASN A 47 9.47 -6.85 -18.16
CA ASN A 47 9.38 -8.24 -18.58
C ASN A 47 8.31 -8.93 -17.75
N ALA A 48 7.03 -8.69 -18.06
CA ALA A 48 5.95 -9.49 -17.50
C ALA A 48 6.27 -10.98 -17.74
N HIS A 49 6.58 -11.72 -16.66
CA HIS A 49 6.72 -13.16 -16.69
C HIS A 49 5.40 -13.72 -17.20
N ARG A 50 5.37 -14.12 -18.48
CA ARG A 50 4.24 -14.85 -19.03
C ARG A 50 4.36 -16.26 -18.50
N ALA A 51 3.36 -16.72 -17.75
CA ALA A 51 3.21 -18.13 -17.50
C ALA A 51 3.06 -18.83 -18.87
N VAL A 52 4.06 -19.61 -19.26
CA VAL A 52 4.02 -20.42 -20.48
C VAL A 52 3.63 -21.83 -20.05
N CYS A 53 2.49 -22.32 -20.53
CA CYS A 53 2.18 -23.74 -20.42
C CYS A 53 3.05 -24.49 -21.44
N VAL A 54 3.97 -25.32 -20.95
CA VAL A 54 4.87 -26.12 -21.80
C VAL A 54 4.36 -27.57 -21.80
N PRO A 55 4.33 -28.25 -22.96
CA PRO A 55 3.95 -29.66 -23.05
C PRO A 55 4.83 -30.57 -22.17
N LEU A 56 4.28 -31.69 -21.75
CA LEU A 56 4.99 -32.69 -20.94
C LEU A 56 6.19 -33.24 -21.73
N GLY A 57 7.41 -32.97 -21.26
CA GLY A 57 8.66 -33.45 -21.87
C GLY A 57 9.45 -32.37 -22.62
N GLU A 58 8.92 -31.16 -22.75
CA GLU A 58 9.67 -30.03 -23.33
C GLU A 58 10.26 -29.13 -22.26
N ASN A 59 11.45 -28.58 -22.52
CA ASN A 59 12.07 -27.61 -21.64
C ASN A 59 11.39 -26.24 -21.82
N PRO A 60 11.09 -25.52 -20.72
CA PRO A 60 10.57 -24.17 -20.84
C PRO A 60 11.58 -23.25 -21.53
N PRO A 61 11.11 -22.24 -22.29
CA PRO A 61 12.00 -21.26 -22.89
C PRO A 61 12.82 -20.55 -21.80
N THR A 62 14.13 -20.40 -22.03
CA THR A 62 15.02 -19.68 -21.12
C THR A 62 14.56 -18.24 -21.00
N GLN A 63 13.92 -17.91 -19.87
CA GLN A 63 13.53 -16.55 -19.60
C GLN A 63 14.74 -15.77 -19.09
N ALA A 64 15.00 -14.60 -19.69
CA ALA A 64 16.07 -13.72 -19.26
C ALA A 64 15.93 -13.44 -17.75
N ARG A 65 17.01 -13.66 -16.99
CA ARG A 65 17.08 -13.32 -15.58
C ARG A 65 16.69 -11.84 -15.42
N LEU A 66 15.76 -11.57 -14.50
CA LEU A 66 15.33 -10.24 -14.06
C LEU A 66 16.46 -9.22 -14.26
N ALA A 67 16.32 -8.34 -15.24
CA ALA A 67 17.19 -7.19 -15.32
C ALA A 67 16.98 -6.40 -14.02
N LEU A 68 18.05 -6.10 -13.30
CA LEU A 68 18.08 -5.44 -11.99
C LEU A 68 17.40 -4.06 -11.92
N HIS A 69 16.80 -3.59 -13.01
CA HIS A 69 16.15 -2.29 -13.14
C HIS A 69 14.62 -2.38 -13.06
N LEU A 70 14.09 -3.01 -12.01
CA LEU A 70 12.67 -2.87 -11.66
C LEU A 70 12.37 -1.38 -11.40
N LYS A 71 11.46 -0.79 -12.18
CA LYS A 71 11.06 0.60 -11.96
C LYS A 71 10.18 0.63 -10.72
N LYS A 72 10.67 1.28 -9.67
CA LYS A 72 9.95 1.41 -8.39
C LYS A 72 9.10 2.66 -8.40
N LEU A 73 7.79 2.51 -8.28
CA LEU A 73 6.84 3.60 -8.22
C LEU A 73 6.21 3.64 -6.82
N HIS A 74 5.89 4.83 -6.32
CA HIS A 74 5.05 4.94 -5.13
C HIS A 74 3.60 5.12 -5.57
N LEU A 75 2.70 4.36 -4.99
CA LEU A 75 1.27 4.61 -5.07
C LEU A 75 0.82 5.31 -3.80
N CYS A 76 0.11 6.42 -3.94
CA CYS A 76 -0.57 7.12 -2.85
C CYS A 76 -2.08 7.02 -3.08
N CYS A 77 -2.80 6.45 -2.12
CA CYS A 77 -4.25 6.27 -2.22
C CYS A 77 -4.96 6.94 -1.05
N PHE A 78 -6.11 7.53 -1.33
CA PHE A 78 -7.08 8.00 -0.35
C PHE A 78 -8.45 7.41 -0.67
N TRP A 79 -9.14 6.88 0.33
CA TRP A 79 -10.47 6.29 0.20
C TRP A 79 -11.31 6.54 1.44
N ASP A 80 -12.63 6.57 1.26
CA ASP A 80 -13.60 6.58 2.33
C ASP A 80 -14.42 5.28 2.32
N TRP A 81 -15.52 5.24 3.07
CA TRP A 81 -16.43 4.09 3.11
C TRP A 81 -17.20 3.87 1.78
N LYS A 82 -17.28 4.87 0.89
CA LYS A 82 -17.95 4.78 -0.41
C LYS A 82 -17.01 4.30 -1.50
N GLY A 83 -15.72 4.58 -1.38
CA GLY A 83 -14.71 4.05 -2.28
C GLY A 83 -13.49 4.95 -2.42
N MET A 84 -12.81 4.80 -3.54
CA MET A 84 -11.57 5.51 -3.82
C MET A 84 -11.84 6.99 -4.13
N LEU A 85 -11.15 7.88 -3.44
CA LEU A 85 -11.22 9.33 -3.66
C LEU A 85 -10.07 9.81 -4.55
N CYS A 86 -8.85 9.34 -4.29
CA CYS A 86 -7.66 9.70 -5.05
C CYS A 86 -6.68 8.53 -5.13
N CYS A 87 -6.07 8.35 -6.30
CA CYS A 87 -5.02 7.36 -6.56
C CYS A 87 -3.96 7.98 -7.45
N GLU A 88 -2.79 8.27 -6.88
CA GLU A 88 -1.68 8.89 -7.59
C GLU A 88 -0.45 8.00 -7.62
N LEU A 89 0.08 7.82 -8.83
CA LEU A 89 1.31 7.07 -9.07
C LEU A 89 2.47 8.05 -9.23
N LEU A 90 3.40 7.99 -8.30
CA LEU A 90 4.53 8.90 -8.26
C LEU A 90 5.74 8.32 -8.98
N PRO A 91 6.43 9.13 -9.80
CA PRO A 91 7.62 8.70 -10.49
C PRO A 91 8.74 8.37 -9.51
N THR A 92 9.60 7.45 -9.93
CA THR A 92 10.78 7.02 -9.17
C THR A 92 11.68 8.21 -8.85
N GLY A 93 12.06 8.37 -7.59
CA GLY A 93 12.98 9.42 -7.13
C GLY A 93 12.32 10.67 -6.55
N MET A 94 10.98 10.75 -6.52
CA MET A 94 10.28 11.84 -5.83
C MET A 94 10.21 11.57 -4.32
N SER A 95 10.79 12.47 -3.53
CA SER A 95 10.67 12.44 -2.07
C SER A 95 9.31 12.93 -1.64
N ILE A 96 8.52 12.07 -1.00
CA ILE A 96 7.20 12.47 -0.54
C ILE A 96 7.30 13.19 0.81
N ASN A 97 7.06 14.50 0.81
CA ASN A 97 7.11 15.36 1.99
C ASN A 97 5.71 15.85 2.39
N ALA A 98 5.62 16.63 3.48
CA ALA A 98 4.33 17.15 3.94
C ALA A 98 3.65 18.06 2.91
N ASN A 99 4.41 18.88 2.18
CA ASN A 99 3.88 19.79 1.15
C ASN A 99 3.22 19.02 -0.01
N PHE A 100 3.78 17.87 -0.37
CA PHE A 100 3.19 17.00 -1.38
C PHE A 100 1.80 16.52 -0.96
N PHE A 101 1.64 16.11 0.30
CA PHE A 101 0.33 15.70 0.81
C PHE A 101 -0.68 16.84 0.86
N ILE A 102 -0.24 18.05 1.22
CA ILE A 102 -1.10 19.25 1.23
C ILE A 102 -1.62 19.55 -0.18
N ALA A 103 -0.82 19.30 -1.21
CA ALA A 103 -1.23 19.52 -2.60
C ALA A 103 -2.16 18.43 -3.17
N GLN A 104 -2.26 17.27 -2.53
CA GLN A 104 -3.12 16.15 -2.95
C GLN A 104 -4.54 16.20 -2.34
N LEU A 105 -4.73 17.03 -1.32
CA LEU A 105 -6.00 17.25 -0.61
C LEU A 105 -6.72 18.49 -1.16
#